data_AF-A0A7W0FCN2-F1
#
_entry.id   AF-A0A7W0FCN2-F1
#
_cell.length_a   1.000
_cell.length_b   1.000
_cell.length_c   1.000
_cell.angle_alpha   90.00
_cell.angle_beta   90.00
_cell.angle_gamma   90.00
#
_symmetry.space_group_name_H-M   'P 1'
#
loop_
_entity.id
_entity.type
_entity.pdbx_description
1 polymer ?
#
loop_
_entity_poly.entity_id
_entity_poly.type
_entity_poly.pdbx_seq_one_letter_code
_entity_poly.pdbx_strand_id
1 'polypeptide(L)'
;MKRFSKLFLALLFVLTSAPKAHAIMGVTEVSINGKEATVVLDGYLKISGIDVLKRADRIKIKLPIYVSKNGKIFPQVNITEAALETRIISAIKMGKPEGGASSRLSYKVSKMSLYEPKGQRSSMKAFSAVTFNNEIEVECKVMTGAKGPWVSWPSTKSGSKWVKQVDIIKPEIKKKIEKSVLEKYEKETSYSAEIVPGGQSLPLTVTEVEVTPVQGAGTTKAVASIVLNNAIKISEIKVKEIAGKTKLDFPAYVNKRGKVYPQIKILDPAFEKDVIDAINKKEPSAKTSSQISYKVSKYSPFTRGGSKLKVFCAMTFNNKIEIECKIMEGKWGGWVSWPARAPAGGGTWINQVEIKDKKLKEVVEQSLTKRYESESGSSTESEDAY
;
A
#
# COMPACT_ATOMS: atom_id res chain seq x y z
N MET A 1 63.00 6.76 -26.29
CA MET A 1 61.75 6.03 -26.66
C MET A 1 60.65 6.50 -25.70
N LYS A 2 59.88 7.53 -26.03
CA LYS A 2 58.50 7.48 -26.58
C LYS A 2 57.51 6.62 -25.78
N ARG A 3 56.58 7.31 -25.09
CA ARG A 3 55.13 7.03 -24.88
C ARG A 3 54.67 8.00 -23.76
N PHE A 4 54.10 9.19 -24.02
CA PHE A 4 52.76 9.50 -24.57
C PHE A 4 51.66 8.55 -24.07
N SER A 5 50.85 8.99 -23.09
CA SER A 5 49.39 8.91 -23.18
C SER A 5 48.65 9.56 -22.00
N LYS A 6 47.86 10.58 -22.37
CA LYS A 6 46.47 10.86 -21.95
C LYS A 6 46.25 11.41 -20.54
N LEU A 7 46.44 12.73 -20.45
CA LEU A 7 45.64 13.62 -19.60
C LEU A 7 44.17 13.50 -20.03
N PHE A 8 43.32 12.88 -19.21
CA PHE A 8 41.87 12.87 -19.40
C PHE A 8 41.32 14.19 -18.85
N LEU A 9 41.12 15.16 -19.74
CA LEU A 9 40.39 16.39 -19.45
C LEU A 9 38.90 16.03 -19.29
N ALA A 10 38.47 15.75 -18.07
CA ALA A 10 37.06 15.60 -17.74
C ALA A 10 36.40 16.99 -17.81
N LEU A 11 35.88 17.32 -19.00
CA LEU A 11 35.00 18.45 -19.23
C LEU A 11 33.72 18.20 -18.42
N LEU A 12 33.64 18.73 -17.19
CA LEU A 12 32.40 18.82 -16.44
C LEU A 12 31.44 19.73 -17.22
N PHE A 13 30.60 19.13 -18.06
CA PHE A 13 29.36 19.75 -18.48
C PHE A 13 28.46 19.81 -17.24
N VAL A 14 28.57 20.91 -16.49
CA VAL A 14 27.50 21.33 -15.59
C VAL A 14 26.36 21.74 -16.51
N LEU A 15 25.50 20.77 -16.85
CA LEU A 15 24.17 21.04 -17.38
C LEU A 15 23.41 21.75 -16.27
N THR A 16 23.56 23.07 -16.20
CA THR A 16 22.60 23.94 -15.51
C THR A 16 21.30 23.79 -16.27
N SER A 17 20.47 22.84 -15.85
CA SER A 17 19.10 22.74 -16.34
C SER A 17 18.42 24.06 -16.01
N ALA A 18 18.29 24.95 -16.99
CA ALA A 18 17.52 26.16 -16.84
C ALA A 18 16.15 25.77 -16.27
N PRO A 19 15.68 26.41 -15.19
CA PRO A 19 14.37 26.12 -14.63
C PRO A 19 13.36 26.31 -15.76
N LYS A 20 12.66 25.23 -16.14
CA LYS A 20 11.60 25.32 -17.13
C LYS A 20 10.61 26.37 -16.61
N ALA A 21 10.42 27.46 -17.35
CA ALA A 21 9.43 28.47 -17.01
C ALA A 21 8.08 27.76 -16.80
N HIS A 22 7.63 27.72 -15.54
CA HIS A 22 6.37 27.10 -15.19
C HIS A 22 5.23 28.05 -15.58
N ALA A 23 4.14 27.50 -16.12
CA ALA A 23 2.99 28.30 -16.49
C ALA A 23 2.35 28.89 -15.22
N ILE A 24 2.28 30.22 -15.14
CA ILE A 24 1.68 30.95 -14.02
C ILE A 24 0.17 30.71 -14.02
N MET A 25 -0.43 30.29 -12.90
CA MET A 25 -1.88 30.07 -12.83
C MET A 25 -2.61 31.41 -12.67
N GLY A 26 -3.54 31.67 -13.60
CA GLY A 26 -4.50 32.76 -13.50
C GLY A 26 -5.74 32.36 -12.69
N VAL A 27 -6.35 33.33 -12.01
CA VAL A 27 -7.68 33.20 -11.41
C VAL A 27 -8.70 33.57 -12.49
N THR A 28 -9.32 32.58 -13.12
CA THR A 28 -10.22 32.79 -14.26
C THR A 28 -11.65 33.10 -13.85
N GLU A 29 -12.06 32.67 -12.66
CA GLU A 29 -13.37 32.98 -12.09
C GLU A 29 -13.24 33.18 -10.58
N VAL A 30 -14.05 34.08 -10.04
CA VAL A 30 -14.18 34.32 -8.60
C VAL A 30 -15.64 34.59 -8.27
N SER A 31 -16.13 33.97 -7.21
CA SER A 31 -17.47 34.17 -6.66
C SER A 31 -17.37 34.30 -5.15
N ILE A 32 -18.05 35.30 -4.58
CA ILE A 32 -18.01 35.60 -3.16
C ILE A 32 -19.43 35.51 -2.62
N ASN A 33 -19.63 34.71 -1.58
CA ASN A 33 -20.91 34.58 -0.89
C ASN A 33 -20.69 34.77 0.62
N GLY A 34 -21.02 35.95 1.13
CA GLY A 34 -20.77 36.31 2.51
C GLY A 34 -19.28 36.31 2.85
N LYS A 35 -18.86 35.40 3.74
CA LYS A 35 -17.46 35.24 4.17
C LYS A 35 -16.71 34.13 3.44
N GLU A 36 -17.33 33.50 2.45
CA GLU A 36 -16.73 32.42 1.68
C GLU A 36 -16.50 32.85 0.23
N ALA A 37 -15.35 32.45 -0.31
CA ALA A 37 -15.02 32.61 -1.72
C ALA A 37 -14.90 31.25 -2.42
N THR A 38 -15.18 31.28 -3.71
CA THR A 38 -14.91 30.21 -4.66
C THR A 38 -14.07 30.79 -5.78
N VAL A 39 -12.99 30.11 -6.15
CA VAL A 39 -12.13 30.51 -7.27
C VAL A 39 -11.96 29.35 -8.25
N VAL A 40 -11.79 29.70 -9.52
CA VAL A 40 -11.36 28.77 -10.57
C VAL A 40 -9.99 29.21 -11.06
N LEU A 41 -9.04 28.30 -11.00
CA LEU A 41 -7.67 28.54 -11.45
C LEU A 41 -7.43 27.89 -12.82
N ASP A 42 -6.94 28.69 -13.76
CA ASP A 42 -6.71 28.36 -15.17
C ASP A 42 -7.91 27.71 -15.91
N GLY A 43 -9.13 27.83 -15.39
CA GLY A 43 -10.29 27.11 -15.93
C GLY A 43 -10.23 25.58 -15.72
N TYR A 44 -9.33 25.07 -14.87
CA TYR A 44 -9.20 23.64 -14.59
C TYR A 44 -9.52 23.27 -13.15
N LEU A 45 -9.05 24.06 -12.18
CA LEU A 45 -9.10 23.71 -10.76
C LEU A 45 -10.04 24.66 -10.02
N LYS A 46 -11.19 24.15 -9.58
CA LYS A 46 -12.14 24.88 -8.75
C LYS A 46 -11.85 24.63 -7.27
N ILE A 47 -11.76 25.69 -6.48
CA ILE A 47 -11.59 25.63 -5.03
C ILE A 47 -12.71 26.44 -4.39
N SER A 48 -13.50 25.79 -3.54
CA SER A 48 -14.68 26.34 -2.87
C SER A 48 -14.53 26.27 -1.35
N GLY A 49 -15.21 27.16 -0.64
CA GLY A 49 -15.13 27.24 0.83
C GLY A 49 -13.81 27.85 1.31
N ILE A 50 -13.32 28.88 0.60
CA ILE A 50 -12.19 29.69 1.05
C ILE A 50 -12.72 30.75 2.01
N ASP A 51 -12.33 30.71 3.28
CA ASP A 51 -12.76 31.74 4.23
C ASP A 51 -12.03 33.06 3.95
N VAL A 52 -12.79 34.14 3.81
CA VAL A 52 -12.29 35.50 3.60
C VAL A 52 -12.38 36.27 4.91
N LEU A 53 -11.22 36.54 5.51
CA LEU A 53 -11.10 37.30 6.75
C LEU A 53 -10.69 38.74 6.41
N LYS A 54 -11.66 39.65 6.47
CA LYS A 54 -11.45 41.08 6.25
C LYS A 54 -11.17 41.80 7.58
N ARG A 55 -10.05 42.53 7.66
CA ARG A 55 -9.74 43.47 8.75
C ARG A 55 -9.26 44.78 8.11
N ALA A 56 -10.10 45.80 8.15
CA ALA A 56 -9.89 47.08 7.45
C ALA A 56 -9.61 46.87 5.94
N ASP A 57 -8.45 47.29 5.46
CA ASP A 57 -7.96 47.19 4.09
C ASP A 57 -7.26 45.87 3.77
N ARG A 58 -6.99 45.04 4.78
CA ARG A 58 -6.30 43.76 4.66
C ARG A 58 -7.30 42.61 4.52
N ILE A 59 -7.06 41.76 3.53
CA ILE A 59 -7.76 40.49 3.33
C ILE A 59 -6.76 39.37 3.62
N LYS A 60 -7.18 38.41 4.45
CA LYS A 60 -6.49 37.14 4.64
C LYS A 60 -7.42 36.01 4.24
N ILE A 61 -6.91 35.02 3.54
CA ILE A 61 -7.69 33.84 3.16
C ILE A 61 -7.32 32.65 4.05
N LYS A 62 -8.28 31.75 4.29
CA LYS A 62 -8.01 30.40 4.79
C LYS A 62 -8.55 29.40 3.80
N LEU A 63 -7.68 28.52 3.35
CA LEU A 63 -8.03 27.46 2.40
C LEU A 63 -8.77 26.32 3.10
N PRO A 64 -9.52 25.52 2.34
CA PRO A 64 -10.17 24.32 2.85
C PRO A 64 -9.24 23.42 3.67
N ILE A 65 -9.72 23.03 4.85
CA ILE A 65 -9.07 22.07 5.74
C ILE A 65 -10.03 20.91 6.06
N TYR A 66 -9.47 19.76 6.37
CA TYR A 66 -10.19 18.64 6.95
C TYR A 66 -9.92 18.57 8.44
N VAL A 67 -10.97 18.58 9.25
CA VAL A 67 -10.88 18.35 10.70
C VAL A 67 -11.38 16.95 10.97
N SER A 68 -10.50 16.09 11.50
CA SER A 68 -10.88 14.74 11.90
C SER A 68 -11.82 14.73 13.10
N LYS A 69 -12.46 13.58 13.37
CA LYS A 69 -13.32 13.38 14.55
C LYS A 69 -12.63 13.75 15.88
N ASN A 70 -11.31 13.63 15.95
CA ASN A 70 -10.52 13.91 17.16
C ASN A 70 -9.99 15.36 17.17
N GLY A 71 -10.52 16.25 16.32
CA GLY A 71 -10.09 17.65 16.25
C GLY A 71 -8.76 17.90 15.51
N LYS A 72 -8.05 16.85 15.08
CA LYS A 72 -6.81 17.03 14.31
C LYS A 72 -7.11 17.65 12.95
N ILE A 73 -6.41 18.74 12.63
CA ILE A 73 -6.52 19.49 11.37
C ILE A 73 -5.55 18.92 10.35
N PHE A 74 -6.03 18.74 9.12
CA PHE A 74 -5.27 18.31 7.95
C PHE A 74 -5.48 19.34 6.85
N PRO A 75 -4.43 20.10 6.45
CA PRO A 75 -4.51 20.98 5.29
C PRO A 75 -4.84 20.16 4.03
N GLN A 76 -5.86 20.58 3.29
CA GLN A 76 -6.23 19.90 2.04
C GLN A 76 -5.74 20.62 0.80
N VAL A 77 -5.50 21.92 0.92
CA VAL A 77 -4.99 22.77 -0.14
C VAL A 77 -3.87 23.62 0.46
N ASN A 78 -2.72 23.64 -0.22
CA ASN A 78 -1.57 24.41 0.17
C ASN A 78 -1.07 25.22 -1.03
N ILE A 79 -1.05 26.55 -0.92
CA ILE A 79 -0.44 27.40 -1.94
C ILE A 79 1.07 27.37 -1.70
N THR A 80 1.83 26.90 -2.69
CA THR A 80 3.29 26.79 -2.60
C THR A 80 3.99 28.07 -3.06
N GLU A 81 3.33 28.86 -3.90
CA GLU A 81 3.88 30.11 -4.45
C GLU A 81 3.10 31.34 -3.98
N ALA A 82 3.77 32.27 -3.27
CA ALA A 82 3.16 33.47 -2.72
C ALA A 82 2.52 34.38 -3.78
N ALA A 83 3.03 34.33 -5.02
CA ALA A 83 2.47 35.05 -6.15
C ALA A 83 1.04 34.59 -6.48
N LEU A 84 0.74 33.29 -6.35
CA LEU A 84 -0.61 32.77 -6.55
C LEU A 84 -1.55 33.22 -5.43
N GLU A 85 -1.10 33.23 -4.18
CA GLU A 85 -1.89 33.74 -3.05
C GLU A 85 -2.26 35.22 -3.28
N THR A 86 -1.31 36.01 -3.75
CA THR A 86 -1.54 37.43 -4.08
C THR A 86 -2.61 37.59 -5.16
N ARG A 87 -2.55 36.80 -6.24
CA ARG A 87 -3.56 36.81 -7.31
C ARG A 87 -4.94 36.39 -6.81
N ILE A 88 -5.02 35.37 -5.95
CA ILE A 88 -6.29 34.94 -5.36
C ILE A 88 -6.88 36.06 -4.47
N ILE A 89 -6.06 36.66 -3.61
CA ILE A 89 -6.50 37.75 -2.73
C ILE A 89 -6.97 38.96 -3.54
N SER A 90 -6.23 39.33 -4.58
CA SER A 90 -6.56 40.48 -5.41
C SER A 90 -7.81 40.23 -6.27
N ALA A 91 -7.97 39.04 -6.86
CA ALA A 91 -9.21 38.63 -7.52
C ALA A 91 -10.43 38.68 -6.57
N ILE A 92 -10.28 38.19 -5.34
CA ILE A 92 -11.33 38.28 -4.29
C ILE A 92 -11.60 39.74 -3.90
N LYS A 93 -10.57 40.57 -3.78
CA LYS A 93 -10.73 41.99 -3.44
C LYS A 93 -11.50 42.76 -4.52
N MET A 94 -11.22 42.47 -5.79
CA MET A 94 -11.82 43.13 -6.95
C MET A 94 -13.16 42.51 -7.37
N GLY A 95 -13.45 41.28 -6.94
CA GLY A 95 -14.59 40.49 -7.43
C GLY A 95 -14.49 40.17 -8.94
N LYS A 96 -13.27 40.13 -9.48
CA LYS A 96 -13.00 39.94 -10.92
C LYS A 96 -11.84 38.96 -11.13
N PRO A 97 -11.77 38.27 -12.28
CA PRO A 97 -10.63 37.43 -12.65
C PRO A 97 -9.30 38.17 -12.62
N GLU A 98 -8.21 37.45 -12.36
CA GLU A 98 -6.84 37.97 -12.36
C GLU A 98 -5.88 37.01 -13.06
N GLY A 99 -5.44 37.41 -14.25
CA GLY A 99 -4.67 36.55 -15.17
C GLY A 99 -5.57 35.83 -16.19
N GLY A 100 -4.95 35.21 -17.18
CA GLY A 100 -5.63 34.42 -18.22
C GLY A 100 -5.56 32.93 -17.93
N ALA A 101 -6.43 32.16 -18.58
CA ALA A 101 -6.32 30.70 -18.55
C ALA A 101 -5.06 30.26 -19.29
N SER A 102 -4.19 29.50 -18.63
CA SER A 102 -3.11 28.80 -19.33
C SER A 102 -3.68 27.83 -20.38
N SER A 103 -3.03 27.76 -21.54
CA SER A 103 -3.38 26.78 -22.58
C SER A 103 -3.13 25.33 -22.12
N ARG A 104 -2.30 25.12 -21.08
CA ARG A 104 -1.95 23.79 -20.56
C ARG A 104 -1.85 23.79 -19.04
N LEU A 105 -2.46 22.79 -18.42
CA LEU A 105 -2.26 22.46 -17.01
C LEU A 105 -1.12 21.46 -16.87
N SER A 106 -0.08 21.82 -16.11
CA SER A 106 0.93 20.88 -15.66
C SER A 106 0.60 20.38 -14.26
N TYR A 107 0.84 19.10 -14.01
CA TYR A 107 0.64 18.51 -12.68
C TYR A 107 1.70 17.47 -12.36
N LYS A 108 1.92 17.25 -11.07
CA LYS A 108 2.79 16.20 -10.53
C LYS A 108 2.13 15.58 -9.32
N VAL A 109 2.14 14.24 -9.22
CA VAL A 109 1.78 13.56 -7.97
C VAL A 109 2.98 13.66 -7.01
N SER A 110 3.00 14.70 -6.19
CA SER A 110 4.14 15.11 -5.35
C SER A 110 4.41 14.13 -4.22
N LYS A 111 3.35 13.65 -3.55
CA LYS A 111 3.45 12.80 -2.37
C LYS A 111 2.47 11.63 -2.44
N MET A 112 2.86 10.51 -1.83
CA MET A 112 1.98 9.39 -1.51
C MET A 112 2.42 8.85 -0.15
N SER A 113 1.46 8.51 0.69
CA SER A 113 1.70 7.99 2.03
C SER A 113 0.63 6.97 2.34
N LEU A 114 1.04 5.70 2.42
CA LEU A 114 0.13 4.60 2.68
C LEU A 114 -0.53 4.79 4.05
N TYR A 115 -1.83 4.48 4.11
CA TYR A 115 -2.63 4.60 5.32
C TYR A 115 -2.88 3.22 5.90
N GLU A 116 -2.34 2.98 7.09
CA GLU A 116 -2.59 1.78 7.88
C GLU A 116 -3.65 2.08 8.95
N PRO A 117 -4.84 1.47 8.85
CA PRO A 117 -5.87 1.69 9.85
C PRO A 117 -5.51 1.04 11.19
N LYS A 118 -5.62 1.79 12.28
CA LYS A 118 -5.53 1.26 13.65
C LYS A 118 -6.86 0.57 14.01
N GLY A 119 -6.98 -0.71 13.68
CA GLY A 119 -8.06 -1.60 14.15
C GLY A 119 -9.28 -1.72 13.23
N GLN A 120 -9.98 -0.63 12.89
CA GLN A 120 -11.22 -0.72 12.08
C GLN A 120 -10.95 -0.81 10.57
N ARG A 121 -11.83 -1.52 9.86
CA ARG A 121 -11.83 -1.53 8.38
C ARG A 121 -12.02 -0.11 7.85
N SER A 122 -10.96 0.45 7.28
CA SER A 122 -11.02 1.71 6.55
C SER A 122 -11.03 1.45 5.04
N SER A 123 -11.92 2.16 4.35
CA SER A 123 -11.89 2.25 2.89
C SER A 123 -10.71 3.10 2.41
N MET A 124 -10.13 3.96 3.25
CA MET A 124 -8.94 4.75 2.91
C MET A 124 -7.69 3.86 2.90
N LYS A 125 -6.83 4.06 1.90
CA LYS A 125 -5.60 3.29 1.68
C LYS A 125 -4.34 4.12 1.58
N ALA A 126 -4.45 5.38 1.14
CA ALA A 126 -3.32 6.29 1.10
C ALA A 126 -3.78 7.75 1.11
N PHE A 127 -2.91 8.63 1.56
CA PHE A 127 -2.95 10.05 1.24
C PHE A 127 -2.05 10.30 0.04
N SER A 128 -2.47 11.17 -0.88
CA SER A 128 -1.66 11.58 -2.01
C SER A 128 -1.80 13.08 -2.24
N ALA A 129 -0.73 13.73 -2.66
CA ALA A 129 -0.76 15.15 -3.00
C ALA A 129 -0.49 15.34 -4.50
N VAL A 130 -1.25 16.23 -5.12
CA VAL A 130 -1.10 16.63 -6.52
C VAL A 130 -0.76 18.12 -6.56
N THR A 131 0.41 18.44 -7.08
CA THR A 131 0.85 19.82 -7.30
C THR A 131 0.49 20.25 -8.73
N PHE A 132 -0.18 21.38 -8.87
CA PHE A 132 -0.57 22.00 -10.14
C PHE A 132 0.33 23.20 -10.41
N ASN A 133 0.93 23.23 -11.60
CA ASN A 133 1.85 24.28 -12.06
C ASN A 133 2.95 24.69 -11.07
N ASN A 134 3.29 23.81 -10.12
CA ASN A 134 4.17 24.11 -8.98
C ASN A 134 3.72 25.27 -8.08
N GLU A 135 2.48 25.77 -8.22
CA GLU A 135 1.96 26.90 -7.42
C GLU A 135 0.98 26.48 -6.32
N ILE A 136 0.32 25.34 -6.48
CA ILE A 136 -0.67 24.85 -5.52
C ILE A 136 -0.67 23.34 -5.42
N GLU A 137 -0.70 22.84 -4.19
CA GLU A 137 -0.79 21.43 -3.85
C GLU A 137 -2.17 21.11 -3.27
N VAL A 138 -2.78 20.03 -3.75
CA VAL A 138 -4.05 19.50 -3.26
C VAL A 138 -3.86 18.09 -2.75
N GLU A 139 -4.21 17.85 -1.48
CA GLU A 139 -4.23 16.52 -0.89
C GLU A 139 -5.55 15.80 -1.23
N CYS A 140 -5.42 14.62 -1.82
CA CYS A 140 -6.50 13.68 -2.11
C CYS A 140 -6.25 12.35 -1.39
N LYS A 141 -7.27 11.50 -1.35
CA LYS A 141 -7.20 10.19 -0.70
C LYS A 141 -7.38 9.09 -1.74
N VAL A 142 -6.60 8.02 -1.63
CA VAL A 142 -6.90 6.77 -2.33
C VAL A 142 -7.82 5.94 -1.45
N MET A 143 -8.98 5.60 -1.99
CA MET A 143 -10.03 4.84 -1.33
C MET A 143 -10.23 3.51 -2.05
N THR A 144 -10.75 2.49 -1.38
CA THR A 144 -11.18 1.22 -1.99
C THR A 144 -12.69 1.07 -1.85
N GLY A 145 -13.35 0.72 -2.95
CA GLY A 145 -14.76 0.33 -2.98
C GLY A 145 -14.97 -0.97 -3.74
N ALA A 146 -16.22 -1.33 -4.00
CA ALA A 146 -16.58 -2.55 -4.72
C ALA A 146 -15.97 -2.66 -6.13
N LYS A 147 -15.71 -1.51 -6.78
CA LYS A 147 -15.12 -1.43 -8.14
C LYS A 147 -13.58 -1.25 -8.13
N GLY A 148 -12.93 -1.43 -6.99
CA GLY A 148 -11.48 -1.23 -6.85
C GLY A 148 -11.09 0.14 -6.28
N PRO A 149 -9.80 0.51 -6.38
CA PRO A 149 -9.30 1.76 -5.84
C PRO A 149 -9.77 2.97 -6.66
N TRP A 150 -10.07 4.08 -5.98
CA TRP A 150 -10.51 5.34 -6.59
C TRP A 150 -9.99 6.54 -5.80
N VAL A 151 -9.95 7.72 -6.43
CA VAL A 151 -9.42 8.95 -5.84
C VAL A 151 -10.56 9.81 -5.28
N SER A 152 -10.48 10.12 -3.97
CA SER A 152 -11.39 11.04 -3.30
C SER A 152 -10.72 12.40 -3.15
N TRP A 153 -11.23 13.38 -3.89
CA TRP A 153 -10.85 14.79 -3.75
C TRP A 153 -11.46 15.42 -2.49
N PRO A 154 -10.89 16.54 -1.99
CA PRO A 154 -11.42 17.29 -0.86
C PRO A 154 -12.91 17.61 -0.96
N SER A 155 -13.65 17.24 0.08
CA SER A 155 -15.08 17.52 0.22
C SER A 155 -15.43 17.71 1.70
N THR A 156 -16.38 18.59 1.97
CA THR A 156 -16.94 18.81 3.30
C THR A 156 -18.41 18.37 3.35
N LYS A 157 -18.91 18.11 4.56
CA LYS A 157 -20.31 17.75 4.78
C LYS A 157 -21.10 19.03 5.06
N SER A 158 -22.10 19.31 4.24
CA SER A 158 -23.07 20.38 4.46
C SER A 158 -24.44 19.75 4.67
N GLY A 159 -24.90 19.70 5.92
CA GLY A 159 -26.09 18.96 6.32
C GLY A 159 -25.97 17.46 6.01
N SER A 160 -26.86 16.92 5.18
CA SER A 160 -26.83 15.52 4.73
C SER A 160 -26.01 15.28 3.47
N LYS A 161 -25.54 16.32 2.79
CA LYS A 161 -24.86 16.22 1.49
C LYS A 161 -23.36 16.47 1.61
N TRP A 162 -22.59 15.79 0.76
CA TRP A 162 -21.18 16.08 0.56
C TRP A 162 -21.02 17.13 -0.53
N VAL A 163 -20.31 18.21 -0.22
CA VAL A 163 -20.01 19.30 -1.13
C VAL A 163 -18.52 19.27 -1.44
N LYS A 164 -18.18 19.25 -2.73
CA LYS A 164 -16.78 19.27 -3.17
C LYS A 164 -16.16 20.62 -2.80
N GLN A 165 -15.04 20.58 -2.08
CA GLN A 165 -14.21 21.76 -1.83
C GLN A 165 -13.19 21.95 -2.95
N VAL A 166 -12.76 20.86 -3.58
CA VAL A 166 -11.91 20.91 -4.77
C VAL A 166 -12.51 20.06 -5.88
N ASP A 167 -12.56 20.59 -7.10
CA ASP A 167 -12.97 19.85 -8.30
C ASP A 167 -12.09 20.19 -9.49
N ILE A 168 -11.78 19.18 -10.29
CA ILE A 168 -11.13 19.35 -11.59
C ILE A 168 -12.24 19.40 -12.63
N ILE A 169 -12.45 20.59 -13.20
CA ILE A 169 -13.62 20.92 -14.02
C ILE A 169 -13.68 20.05 -15.28
N LYS A 170 -12.54 19.84 -15.95
CA LYS A 170 -12.47 19.09 -17.20
C LYS A 170 -12.38 17.58 -16.92
N PRO A 171 -13.38 16.76 -17.30
CA PRO A 171 -13.42 15.33 -16.96
C PRO A 171 -12.22 14.53 -17.48
N GLU A 172 -11.75 14.83 -18.69
CA GLU A 172 -10.60 14.12 -19.29
C GLU A 172 -9.30 14.38 -18.52
N ILE A 173 -9.10 15.62 -18.10
CA ILE A 173 -7.94 16.01 -17.28
C ILE A 173 -8.03 15.35 -15.90
N LYS A 174 -9.23 15.36 -15.30
CA LYS A 174 -9.50 14.69 -14.03
C LYS A 174 -9.15 13.20 -14.10
N LYS A 175 -9.67 12.49 -15.11
CA LYS A 175 -9.41 11.06 -15.32
C LYS A 175 -7.92 10.78 -15.49
N LYS A 176 -7.19 11.63 -16.22
CA LYS A 176 -5.74 11.49 -16.41
C LYS A 176 -4.97 11.65 -15.09
N ILE A 177 -5.31 12.66 -14.28
CA ILE A 177 -4.68 12.90 -12.98
C ILE A 177 -4.99 11.75 -12.02
N GLU A 178 -6.25 11.34 -11.91
CA GLU A 178 -6.67 10.23 -11.05
C GLU A 178 -5.98 8.93 -11.45
N LYS A 179 -5.83 8.66 -12.75
CA LYS A 179 -5.04 7.54 -13.25
C LYS A 179 -3.58 7.63 -12.78
N SER A 180 -2.93 8.79 -12.89
CA SER A 180 -1.54 8.95 -12.40
C SER A 180 -1.41 8.75 -10.89
N VAL A 181 -2.40 9.18 -10.10
CA VAL A 181 -2.44 8.93 -8.65
C VAL A 181 -2.57 7.43 -8.36
N LEU A 182 -3.47 6.75 -9.06
CA LEU A 182 -3.69 5.31 -8.91
C LEU A 182 -2.49 4.48 -9.41
N GLU A 183 -1.83 4.86 -10.51
CA GLU A 183 -0.61 4.22 -10.99
C GLU A 183 0.54 4.38 -9.99
N LYS A 184 0.68 5.56 -9.35
CA LYS A 184 1.67 5.74 -8.27
C LYS A 184 1.33 4.91 -7.04
N TYR A 185 0.05 4.89 -6.65
CA TYR A 185 -0.42 4.04 -5.55
C TYR A 185 -0.18 2.56 -5.83
N GLU A 186 -0.47 2.11 -7.05
CA GLU A 186 -0.20 0.76 -7.49
C GLU A 186 1.29 0.49 -7.39
N LYS A 187 2.18 1.33 -7.94
CA LYS A 187 3.64 1.14 -7.81
C LYS A 187 4.13 1.05 -6.36
N GLU A 188 3.58 1.88 -5.47
CA GLU A 188 3.95 1.87 -4.05
C GLU A 188 3.35 0.69 -3.27
N THR A 189 2.35 0.01 -3.84
CA THR A 189 1.73 -1.18 -3.24
C THR A 189 2.07 -2.48 -3.98
N SER A 190 2.55 -2.39 -5.22
CA SER A 190 2.98 -3.47 -6.09
C SER A 190 4.48 -3.60 -5.94
N TYR A 191 4.90 -4.27 -4.88
CA TYR A 191 6.21 -4.89 -4.91
C TYR A 191 6.13 -6.10 -5.85
N SER A 192 6.97 -6.13 -6.89
CA SER A 192 7.12 -7.30 -7.76
C SER A 192 8.46 -7.94 -7.45
N ALA A 193 8.44 -9.01 -6.66
CA ALA A 193 9.61 -9.87 -6.56
C ALA A 193 9.95 -10.41 -7.95
N GLU A 194 11.24 -10.53 -8.26
CA GLU A 194 11.67 -11.43 -9.32
C GLU A 194 11.41 -12.85 -8.83
N ILE A 195 10.47 -13.54 -9.48
CA ILE A 195 10.00 -14.85 -9.06
C ILE A 195 10.82 -15.93 -9.77
N VAL A 196 11.52 -16.76 -8.98
CA VAL A 196 12.38 -17.83 -9.49
C VAL A 196 11.79 -19.21 -9.13
N PRO A 197 11.17 -19.94 -10.06
CA PRO A 197 10.65 -21.27 -9.75
C PRO A 197 11.79 -22.26 -9.42
N GLY A 198 11.47 -23.33 -8.68
CA GLY A 198 12.39 -24.43 -8.37
C GLY A 198 13.10 -24.34 -7.02
N GLY A 199 12.82 -23.32 -6.22
CA GLY A 199 13.32 -23.21 -4.85
C GLY A 199 14.84 -23.08 -4.76
N GLN A 200 15.42 -22.13 -5.49
CA GLN A 200 16.83 -21.78 -5.37
C GLN A 200 17.14 -21.16 -3.99
N SER A 201 18.35 -21.37 -3.46
CA SER A 201 18.77 -20.70 -2.22
C SER A 201 19.10 -19.23 -2.52
N LEU A 202 18.18 -18.33 -2.21
CA LEU A 202 18.32 -16.88 -2.43
C LEU A 202 18.25 -16.14 -1.09
N PRO A 203 18.75 -14.90 -1.00
CA PRO A 203 18.60 -14.10 0.22
C PRO A 203 17.12 -13.87 0.55
N LEU A 204 16.73 -14.22 1.79
CA LEU A 204 15.42 -13.92 2.36
C LEU A 204 15.67 -13.01 3.56
N THR A 205 15.03 -11.84 3.56
CA THR A 205 15.34 -10.72 4.44
C THR A 205 14.07 -10.18 5.06
N VAL A 206 14.14 -9.72 6.30
CA VAL A 206 13.01 -9.08 6.98
C VAL A 206 12.95 -7.62 6.52
N THR A 207 11.89 -7.23 5.81
CA THR A 207 11.75 -5.88 5.25
C THR A 207 10.83 -4.99 6.06
N GLU A 208 9.90 -5.56 6.81
CA GLU A 208 9.06 -4.84 7.79
C GLU A 208 8.99 -5.68 9.07
N VAL A 209 8.97 -5.01 10.22
CA VAL A 209 8.82 -5.65 11.53
C VAL A 209 7.94 -4.80 12.43
N GLU A 210 6.93 -5.43 13.02
CA GLU A 210 6.05 -4.84 14.03
C GLU A 210 6.13 -5.70 15.28
N VAL A 211 6.36 -5.09 16.45
CA VAL A 211 6.47 -5.81 17.73
C VAL A 211 5.56 -5.16 18.76
N THR A 212 4.58 -5.92 19.24
CA THR A 212 3.65 -5.49 20.29
C THR A 212 4.00 -6.20 21.60
N PRO A 213 4.45 -5.48 22.64
CA PRO A 213 4.70 -6.07 23.96
C PRO A 213 3.44 -6.70 24.56
N VAL A 214 3.61 -7.80 25.28
CA VAL A 214 2.54 -8.46 26.05
C VAL A 214 2.86 -8.33 27.53
N GLN A 215 1.92 -7.82 28.32
CA GLN A 215 2.04 -7.75 29.77
C GLN A 215 1.52 -9.05 30.40
N GLY A 216 2.29 -9.64 31.33
CA GLY A 216 1.89 -10.82 32.09
C GLY A 216 3.06 -11.66 32.59
N ALA A 217 2.79 -12.57 33.53
CA ALA A 217 3.78 -13.46 34.15
C ALA A 217 4.23 -14.64 33.25
N GLY A 218 3.87 -14.64 31.95
CA GLY A 218 4.20 -15.70 31.01
C GLY A 218 5.61 -15.58 30.41
N THR A 219 6.00 -16.65 29.70
CA THR A 219 7.25 -16.68 28.91
C THR A 219 7.15 -15.87 27.61
N THR A 220 5.94 -15.56 27.14
CA THR A 220 5.73 -14.70 25.96
C THR A 220 5.85 -13.24 26.36
N LYS A 221 6.82 -12.54 25.78
CA LYS A 221 7.11 -11.12 26.07
C LYS A 221 6.53 -10.18 25.02
N ALA A 222 6.36 -10.65 23.79
CA ALA A 222 5.78 -9.88 22.71
C ALA A 222 5.08 -10.77 21.67
N VAL A 223 4.25 -10.14 20.86
CA VAL A 223 3.74 -10.69 19.60
C VAL A 223 4.30 -9.86 18.47
N ALA A 224 4.95 -10.51 17.52
CA ALA A 224 5.57 -9.89 16.36
C ALA A 224 4.83 -10.22 15.06
N SER A 225 4.98 -9.33 14.09
CA SER A 225 4.63 -9.53 12.69
C SER A 225 5.84 -9.12 11.84
N ILE A 226 6.19 -9.93 10.85
CA ILE A 226 7.29 -9.66 9.93
C ILE A 226 6.82 -9.72 8.49
N VAL A 227 7.48 -8.98 7.62
CA VAL A 227 7.35 -9.12 6.16
C VAL A 227 8.69 -9.53 5.59
N LEU A 228 8.67 -10.57 4.75
CA LEU A 228 9.84 -11.15 4.11
C LEU A 228 9.91 -10.70 2.65
N ASN A 229 11.04 -10.11 2.25
CA ASN A 229 11.29 -9.56 0.92
C ASN A 229 10.05 -8.79 0.39
N ASN A 230 9.41 -7.96 1.21
CA ASN A 230 8.17 -7.21 0.90
C ASN A 230 6.98 -8.02 0.34
N ALA A 231 7.03 -9.35 0.36
CA ALA A 231 6.11 -10.19 -0.38
C ALA A 231 5.34 -11.17 0.50
N ILE A 232 5.90 -11.60 1.63
CA ILE A 232 5.27 -12.61 2.50
C ILE A 232 5.18 -12.05 3.91
N LYS A 233 3.97 -11.75 4.38
CA LYS A 233 3.70 -11.33 5.76
C LYS A 233 3.42 -12.56 6.63
N ILE A 234 4.07 -12.63 7.78
CA ILE A 234 3.81 -13.61 8.82
C ILE A 234 3.47 -12.86 10.09
N SER A 235 2.26 -13.07 10.61
CA SER A 235 1.72 -12.38 11.78
C SER A 235 1.59 -13.34 12.96
N GLU A 236 1.40 -12.78 14.16
CA GLU A 236 1.18 -13.53 15.40
C GLU A 236 2.34 -14.44 15.83
N ILE A 237 3.57 -14.04 15.52
CA ILE A 237 4.77 -14.73 15.99
C ILE A 237 4.94 -14.43 17.48
N LYS A 238 4.87 -15.45 18.33
CA LYS A 238 5.08 -15.27 19.76
C LYS A 238 6.58 -15.21 20.05
N VAL A 239 7.02 -14.09 20.62
CA VAL A 239 8.40 -13.90 21.07
C VAL A 239 8.50 -14.35 22.51
N LYS A 240 9.17 -15.47 22.75
CA LYS A 240 9.36 -16.06 24.07
C LYS A 240 10.78 -15.83 24.56
N GLU A 241 10.91 -15.59 25.86
CA GLU A 241 12.19 -15.55 26.54
C GLU A 241 12.29 -16.73 27.50
N ILE A 242 13.25 -17.62 27.24
CA ILE A 242 13.45 -18.86 28.00
C ILE A 242 14.93 -18.98 28.31
N ALA A 243 15.28 -19.01 29.60
CA ALA A 243 16.68 -19.11 30.06
C ALA A 243 17.62 -18.08 29.39
N GLY A 244 17.17 -16.82 29.27
CA GLY A 244 17.94 -15.72 28.67
C GLY A 244 18.09 -15.80 27.14
N LYS A 245 17.38 -16.72 26.46
CA LYS A 245 17.38 -16.83 25.00
C LYS A 245 16.00 -16.47 24.43
N THR A 246 16.00 -15.71 23.35
CA THR A 246 14.81 -15.46 22.54
C THR A 246 14.49 -16.69 21.70
N LYS A 247 13.25 -17.16 21.79
CA LYS A 247 12.69 -18.22 20.95
C LYS A 247 11.44 -17.71 20.24
N LEU A 248 11.32 -18.04 18.96
CA LEU A 248 10.16 -17.68 18.15
C LEU A 248 9.20 -18.87 18.06
N ASP A 249 7.96 -18.65 18.49
CA ASP A 249 6.87 -19.60 18.33
C ASP A 249 5.94 -19.08 17.23
N PHE A 250 6.07 -19.66 16.04
CA PHE A 250 5.24 -19.32 14.88
C PHE A 250 3.79 -19.82 15.03
N PRO A 251 2.85 -19.20 14.30
CA PRO A 251 1.48 -19.71 14.15
C PRO A 251 1.43 -21.21 13.87
N ALA A 252 0.54 -21.88 14.60
CA ALA A 252 0.31 -23.31 14.47
C ALA A 252 -1.20 -23.58 14.53
N TYR A 253 -1.62 -24.63 13.81
CA TYR A 253 -2.99 -25.10 13.90
C TYR A 253 -3.12 -26.01 15.12
N VAL A 254 -4.08 -25.71 16.00
CA VAL A 254 -4.41 -26.56 17.15
C VAL A 254 -5.77 -27.20 16.88
N ASN A 255 -5.82 -28.53 16.87
CA ASN A 255 -7.10 -29.21 16.66
C ASN A 255 -7.96 -29.20 17.94
N LYS A 256 -9.22 -29.63 17.83
CA LYS A 256 -10.15 -29.70 18.97
C LYS A 256 -9.67 -30.56 20.15
N ARG A 257 -8.72 -31.48 19.92
CA ARG A 257 -8.12 -32.35 20.95
C ARG A 257 -6.85 -31.75 21.56
N GLY A 258 -6.51 -30.51 21.23
CA GLY A 258 -5.29 -29.84 21.73
C GLY A 258 -4.00 -30.25 21.03
N LYS A 259 -4.05 -31.12 20.01
CA LYS A 259 -2.85 -31.48 19.23
C LYS A 259 -2.43 -30.30 18.35
N VAL A 260 -1.17 -29.91 18.48
CA VAL A 260 -0.55 -28.79 17.76
C VAL A 260 0.10 -29.29 16.47
N TYR A 261 -0.17 -28.60 15.38
CA TYR A 261 0.38 -28.83 14.05
C TYR A 261 1.12 -27.57 13.59
N PRO A 262 2.46 -27.56 13.58
CA PRO A 262 3.24 -26.43 13.09
C PRO A 262 2.89 -26.13 11.64
N GLN A 263 2.61 -24.87 11.32
CA GLN A 263 2.29 -24.45 9.95
C GLN A 263 3.44 -23.70 9.28
N ILE A 264 4.45 -23.30 10.04
CA ILE A 264 5.59 -22.55 9.55
C ILE A 264 6.84 -23.17 10.16
N LYS A 265 7.84 -23.41 9.31
CA LYS A 265 9.13 -23.97 9.72
C LYS A 265 10.25 -23.15 9.10
N ILE A 266 11.12 -22.58 9.92
CA ILE A 266 12.39 -22.04 9.43
C ILE A 266 13.33 -23.21 9.16
N LEU A 267 13.89 -23.24 7.95
CA LEU A 267 14.78 -24.28 7.46
C LEU A 267 16.25 -23.89 7.60
N ASP A 268 16.54 -22.58 7.60
CA ASP A 268 17.89 -22.02 7.69
C ASP A 268 18.10 -21.33 9.05
N PRO A 269 18.96 -21.88 9.93
CA PRO A 269 19.25 -21.28 11.24
C PRO A 269 19.87 -19.88 11.16
N ALA A 270 20.61 -19.56 10.09
CA ALA A 270 21.15 -18.21 9.91
C ALA A 270 20.01 -17.21 9.67
N PHE A 271 19.02 -17.61 8.85
CA PHE A 271 17.82 -16.81 8.65
C PHE A 271 16.97 -16.69 9.93
N GLU A 272 16.87 -17.74 10.74
CA GLU A 272 16.19 -17.65 12.05
C GLU A 272 16.84 -16.58 12.94
N LYS A 273 18.16 -16.55 12.98
CA LYS A 273 18.91 -15.52 13.70
C LYS A 273 18.62 -14.12 13.16
N ASP A 274 18.61 -13.95 11.84
CA ASP A 274 18.28 -12.66 11.21
C ASP A 274 16.87 -12.17 11.59
N VAL A 275 15.89 -13.08 11.67
CA VAL A 275 14.53 -12.75 12.12
C VAL A 275 14.51 -12.35 13.60
N ILE A 276 15.23 -13.07 14.47
CA ILE A 276 15.35 -12.74 15.90
C ILE A 276 15.99 -11.36 16.07
N ASP A 277 17.07 -11.09 15.33
CA ASP A 277 17.78 -9.80 15.40
C ASP A 277 16.89 -8.65 14.94
N ALA A 278 16.13 -8.83 13.85
CA ALA A 278 15.17 -7.83 13.37
C ALA A 278 14.06 -7.55 14.39
N ILE A 279 13.52 -8.59 15.03
CA ILE A 279 12.50 -8.46 16.08
C ILE A 279 13.06 -7.75 17.32
N ASN A 280 14.25 -8.13 17.79
CA ASN A 280 14.88 -7.55 18.97
C ASN A 280 15.21 -6.06 18.76
N LYS A 281 15.74 -5.72 17.58
CA LYS A 281 16.07 -4.34 17.20
C LYS A 281 14.83 -3.51 16.83
N LYS A 282 13.72 -4.17 16.49
CA LYS A 282 12.52 -3.55 15.90
C LYS A 282 12.84 -2.82 14.59
N GLU A 283 13.82 -3.32 13.85
CA GLU A 283 14.32 -2.74 12.61
C GLU A 283 14.38 -3.80 11.51
N PRO A 284 14.09 -3.44 10.25
CA PRO A 284 14.33 -4.32 9.10
C PRO A 284 15.80 -4.74 8.95
N SER A 285 16.03 -5.81 8.19
CA SER A 285 17.35 -6.20 7.73
C SER A 285 17.98 -5.10 6.86
N ALA A 286 19.25 -4.78 7.10
CA ALA A 286 19.97 -3.75 6.36
C ALA A 286 20.13 -4.06 4.86
N LYS A 287 20.17 -5.34 4.50
CA LYS A 287 20.18 -5.81 3.11
C LYS A 287 18.77 -6.22 2.73
N THR A 288 18.28 -5.70 1.61
CA THR A 288 17.02 -6.14 1.01
C THR A 288 17.31 -7.01 -0.21
N SER A 289 16.42 -7.95 -0.49
CA SER A 289 16.43 -8.74 -1.71
C SER A 289 15.13 -8.52 -2.46
N SER A 290 15.21 -8.37 -3.78
CA SER A 290 14.06 -8.32 -4.68
C SER A 290 13.65 -9.68 -5.23
N GLN A 291 14.36 -10.75 -4.89
CA GLN A 291 14.15 -12.06 -5.49
C GLN A 291 13.48 -13.02 -4.52
N ILE A 292 12.52 -13.78 -5.02
CA ILE A 292 11.86 -14.84 -4.28
C ILE A 292 11.83 -16.10 -5.14
N SER A 293 12.48 -17.15 -4.66
CA SER A 293 12.29 -18.47 -5.20
C SER A 293 11.24 -19.25 -4.43
N TYR A 294 10.56 -20.17 -5.10
CA TYR A 294 9.60 -21.05 -4.44
C TYR A 294 9.66 -22.46 -5.00
N LYS A 295 9.27 -23.44 -4.18
CA LYS A 295 8.96 -24.81 -4.59
C LYS A 295 7.84 -25.40 -3.73
N VAL A 296 7.08 -26.32 -4.29
CA VAL A 296 6.16 -27.17 -3.52
C VAL A 296 7.01 -28.21 -2.77
N SER A 297 7.06 -28.14 -1.45
CA SER A 297 7.84 -29.05 -0.61
C SER A 297 7.02 -30.19 -0.01
N LYS A 298 5.71 -30.01 0.08
CA LYS A 298 4.77 -31.06 0.51
C LYS A 298 3.51 -30.98 -0.34
N TYR A 299 2.99 -32.13 -0.71
CA TYR A 299 1.71 -32.27 -1.39
C TYR A 299 1.11 -33.63 -1.02
N SER A 300 0.05 -33.62 -0.21
CA SER A 300 -0.54 -34.82 0.38
C SER A 300 -2.07 -34.78 0.25
N PRO A 301 -2.65 -35.60 -0.65
CA PRO A 301 -4.10 -35.69 -0.81
C PRO A 301 -4.80 -36.09 0.48
N PHE A 302 -6.00 -35.56 0.68
CA PHE A 302 -6.87 -35.82 1.82
C PHE A 302 -8.21 -36.36 1.32
N THR A 303 -8.43 -37.66 1.54
CA THR A 303 -9.51 -38.44 0.90
C THR A 303 -10.77 -38.61 1.75
N ARG A 304 -10.94 -37.82 2.83
CA ARG A 304 -12.12 -37.95 3.68
C ARG A 304 -13.37 -37.42 2.96
N GLY A 305 -14.33 -38.30 2.72
CA GLY A 305 -15.63 -37.96 2.13
C GLY A 305 -16.33 -36.79 2.85
N GLY A 306 -16.96 -35.90 2.07
CA GLY A 306 -17.67 -34.72 2.55
C GLY A 306 -16.79 -33.56 3.05
N SER A 307 -15.46 -33.72 3.08
CA SER A 307 -14.53 -32.65 3.43
C SER A 307 -14.31 -31.69 2.26
N LYS A 308 -14.39 -30.39 2.55
CA LYS A 308 -13.92 -29.34 1.62
C LYS A 308 -12.40 -29.29 1.53
N LEU A 309 -11.66 -29.77 2.52
CA LEU A 309 -10.21 -29.91 2.42
C LEU A 309 -9.89 -31.09 1.49
N LYS A 310 -9.02 -30.88 0.50
CA LYS A 310 -8.63 -31.90 -0.48
C LYS A 310 -7.15 -32.21 -0.49
N VAL A 311 -6.28 -31.24 -0.21
CA VAL A 311 -4.83 -31.47 -0.19
C VAL A 311 -4.17 -30.67 0.92
N PHE A 312 -3.30 -31.30 1.70
CA PHE A 312 -2.33 -30.61 2.55
C PHE A 312 -1.07 -30.32 1.73
N CYS A 313 -0.69 -29.04 1.65
CA CYS A 313 0.46 -28.60 0.87
C CYS A 313 1.45 -27.85 1.75
N ALA A 314 2.70 -27.71 1.30
CA ALA A 314 3.63 -26.75 1.84
C ALA A 314 4.47 -26.12 0.72
N MET A 315 4.74 -24.83 0.89
CA MET A 315 5.56 -24.04 -0.01
C MET A 315 6.85 -23.67 0.71
N THR A 316 7.98 -24.01 0.09
CA THR A 316 9.29 -23.56 0.55
C THR A 316 9.70 -22.32 -0.24
N PHE A 317 10.02 -21.24 0.46
CA PHE A 317 10.52 -19.99 -0.13
C PHE A 317 12.02 -19.84 0.14
N ASN A 318 12.78 -19.53 -0.91
CA ASN A 318 14.23 -19.29 -0.87
C ASN A 318 15.05 -20.42 -0.20
N ASN A 319 14.50 -21.64 -0.08
CA ASN A 319 15.01 -22.74 0.76
C ASN A 319 15.27 -22.38 2.24
N LYS A 320 14.67 -21.29 2.73
CA LYS A 320 14.90 -20.77 4.10
C LYS A 320 13.70 -20.92 5.01
N ILE A 321 12.49 -20.95 4.44
CA ILE A 321 11.25 -21.08 5.20
C ILE A 321 10.26 -21.94 4.44
N GLU A 322 9.58 -22.83 5.16
CA GLU A 322 8.46 -23.63 4.69
C GLU A 322 7.17 -23.16 5.35
N ILE A 323 6.11 -23.00 4.55
CA ILE A 323 4.80 -22.58 5.00
C ILE A 323 3.75 -23.59 4.50
N GLU A 324 3.05 -24.22 5.44
CA GLU A 324 1.93 -25.10 5.13
C GLU A 324 0.72 -24.30 4.65
N CYS A 325 0.05 -24.81 3.62
CA CYS A 325 -1.21 -24.32 3.11
C CYS A 325 -2.11 -25.51 2.74
N LYS A 326 -3.34 -25.23 2.30
CA LYS A 326 -4.33 -26.25 1.97
C LYS A 326 -4.97 -25.96 0.63
N ILE A 327 -5.26 -26.98 -0.15
CA ILE A 327 -6.19 -26.86 -1.27
C ILE A 327 -7.57 -27.26 -0.78
N MET A 328 -8.51 -26.33 -0.94
CA MET A 328 -9.89 -26.45 -0.54
C MET A 328 -10.76 -26.50 -1.79
N GLU A 329 -11.77 -27.36 -1.79
CA GLU A 329 -12.81 -27.41 -2.81
C GLU A 329 -13.75 -26.21 -2.66
N GLY A 330 -14.06 -25.58 -3.79
CA GLY A 330 -15.01 -24.49 -3.93
C GLY A 330 -15.92 -24.68 -5.13
N LYS A 331 -16.91 -23.78 -5.27
CA LYS A 331 -17.89 -23.81 -6.37
C LYS A 331 -17.23 -23.72 -7.76
N TRP A 332 -16.07 -23.10 -7.85
CA TRP A 332 -15.37 -22.79 -9.10
C TRP A 332 -14.02 -23.52 -9.21
N GLY A 333 -13.86 -24.65 -8.52
CA GLY A 333 -12.62 -25.40 -8.46
C GLY A 333 -11.87 -25.27 -7.14
N GLY A 334 -10.65 -25.82 -7.12
CA GLY A 334 -9.78 -25.79 -5.96
C GLY A 334 -9.21 -24.39 -5.71
N TRP A 335 -9.14 -23.97 -4.44
CA TRP A 335 -8.50 -22.71 -4.05
C TRP A 335 -7.55 -22.93 -2.87
N VAL A 336 -6.52 -22.09 -2.77
CA VAL A 336 -5.48 -22.20 -1.74
C VAL A 336 -5.88 -21.43 -0.49
N SER A 337 -5.92 -22.12 0.64
CA SER A 337 -6.09 -21.55 1.97
C SER A 337 -4.74 -21.47 2.68
N TRP A 338 -4.27 -20.24 2.90
CA TRP A 338 -3.12 -19.94 3.75
C TRP A 338 -3.48 -20.02 5.24
N PRO A 339 -2.49 -20.17 6.15
CA PRO A 339 -2.71 -20.14 7.59
C PRO A 339 -3.51 -18.92 8.06
N ALA A 340 -4.63 -19.20 8.72
CA ALA A 340 -5.51 -18.23 9.32
C ALA A 340 -6.24 -18.85 10.51
N ARG A 341 -6.67 -18.02 11.46
CA ARG A 341 -7.47 -18.46 12.62
C ARG A 341 -8.74 -17.64 12.80
N ALA A 342 -9.71 -18.22 13.47
CA ALA A 342 -10.87 -17.46 13.92
C ALA A 342 -10.46 -16.47 15.04
N PRO A 343 -11.05 -15.27 15.10
CA PRO A 343 -10.89 -14.35 16.23
C PRO A 343 -11.58 -14.88 17.49
N ALA A 344 -11.09 -14.48 18.66
CA ALA A 344 -11.76 -14.78 19.92
C ALA A 344 -13.07 -13.97 19.98
N GLY A 345 -14.21 -14.65 20.16
CA GLY A 345 -15.54 -14.00 20.17
C GLY A 345 -16.24 -13.93 18.81
N GLY A 346 -15.70 -14.57 17.76
CA GLY A 346 -16.30 -14.56 16.42
C GLY A 346 -15.95 -13.31 15.60
N GLY A 347 -16.27 -13.33 14.31
CA GLY A 347 -15.97 -12.23 13.38
C GLY A 347 -15.08 -12.63 12.20
N THR A 348 -14.34 -11.67 11.66
CA THR A 348 -13.48 -11.88 10.47
C THR A 348 -12.26 -12.71 10.85
N TRP A 349 -11.96 -13.73 10.05
CA TRP A 349 -10.74 -14.53 10.16
C TRP A 349 -9.48 -13.65 10.15
N ILE A 350 -8.53 -14.00 11.00
CA ILE A 350 -7.24 -13.32 11.12
C ILE A 350 -6.24 -14.12 10.30
N ASN A 351 -5.72 -13.51 9.24
CA ASN A 351 -4.67 -14.11 8.42
C ASN A 351 -3.36 -14.13 9.20
N GLN A 352 -2.79 -15.32 9.36
CA GLN A 352 -1.51 -15.51 10.02
C GLN A 352 -0.36 -15.51 9.01
N VAL A 353 -0.65 -15.91 7.76
CA VAL A 353 0.23 -15.73 6.62
C VAL A 353 -0.53 -15.05 5.49
N GLU A 354 0.11 -14.07 4.86
CA GLU A 354 -0.41 -13.37 3.67
C GLU A 354 0.70 -13.19 2.64
N ILE A 355 0.48 -13.63 1.40
CA ILE A 355 1.34 -13.25 0.28
C ILE A 355 0.88 -11.88 -0.24
N LYS A 356 1.62 -10.82 0.13
CA LYS A 356 1.39 -9.41 -0.24
C LYS A 356 1.61 -9.18 -1.74
N ASP A 357 2.64 -9.81 -2.31
CA ASP A 357 2.93 -9.72 -3.75
C ASP A 357 1.89 -10.53 -4.52
N LYS A 358 1.02 -9.83 -5.26
CA LYS A 358 -0.08 -10.44 -6.02
C LYS A 358 0.42 -11.40 -7.10
N LYS A 359 1.53 -11.06 -7.77
CA LYS A 359 2.09 -11.89 -8.84
C LYS A 359 2.70 -13.15 -8.25
N LEU A 360 3.44 -13.04 -7.15
CA LEU A 360 3.93 -14.20 -6.42
C LEU A 360 2.77 -15.08 -5.98
N LYS A 361 1.74 -14.49 -5.36
CA LYS A 361 0.54 -15.19 -4.89
C LYS A 361 -0.11 -15.98 -6.03
N GLU A 362 -0.39 -15.32 -7.14
CA GLU A 362 -0.99 -15.95 -8.32
C GLU A 362 -0.15 -17.13 -8.81
N VAL A 363 1.16 -16.93 -8.98
CA VAL A 363 2.07 -17.96 -9.48
C VAL A 363 2.14 -19.16 -8.54
N VAL A 364 2.28 -18.95 -7.22
CA VAL A 364 2.35 -20.07 -6.27
C VAL A 364 1.02 -20.78 -6.12
N GLU A 365 -0.10 -20.05 -6.10
CA GLU A 365 -1.42 -20.66 -5.97
C GLU A 365 -1.78 -21.47 -7.23
N GLN A 366 -1.49 -20.94 -8.42
CA GLN A 366 -1.63 -21.69 -9.67
C GLN A 366 -0.75 -22.94 -9.71
N SER A 367 0.48 -22.89 -9.19
CA SER A 367 1.35 -24.07 -9.14
C SER A 367 0.77 -25.22 -8.31
N LEU A 368 -0.03 -24.90 -7.29
CA LEU A 368 -0.72 -25.86 -6.44
C LEU A 368 -2.05 -26.33 -7.06
N THR A 369 -2.88 -25.40 -7.55
CA THR A 369 -4.21 -25.73 -8.06
C THR A 369 -4.15 -26.46 -9.40
N LYS A 370 -3.23 -26.12 -10.31
CA LYS A 370 -3.07 -26.85 -11.59
C LYS A 370 -2.75 -28.33 -11.37
N ARG A 371 -1.89 -28.63 -10.40
CA ARG A 371 -1.56 -30.01 -10.02
C ARG A 371 -2.80 -30.73 -9.50
N TYR A 372 -3.55 -30.09 -8.62
CA TYR A 372 -4.80 -30.64 -8.09
C TYR A 372 -5.83 -30.89 -9.20
N GLU A 373 -6.04 -29.93 -10.10
CA GLU A 373 -6.96 -30.06 -11.23
C GLU A 373 -6.57 -31.23 -12.14
N SER A 374 -5.27 -31.36 -12.48
CA SER A 374 -4.80 -32.49 -13.30
C SER A 374 -4.98 -33.86 -12.65
N GLU A 375 -4.77 -33.96 -11.33
CA GLU A 375 -4.93 -35.22 -10.60
C GLU A 375 -6.42 -35.56 -10.39
N SER A 376 -7.27 -34.55 -10.18
CA SER A 376 -8.72 -34.72 -9.99
C SER A 376 -9.48 -35.00 -11.29
N GLY A 377 -9.05 -34.44 -12.43
CA GLY A 377 -9.67 -34.66 -13.74
C GLY A 377 -9.39 -36.02 -14.38
N SER A 378 -8.42 -36.79 -13.88
CA SER A 378 -8.11 -38.15 -14.39
C SER A 378 -9.04 -39.24 -13.85
N SER A 379 -10.06 -38.90 -13.06
CA SER A 379 -10.92 -39.84 -12.35
C SER A 379 -12.34 -39.98 -12.93
N THR A 380 -12.57 -39.57 -14.19
CA THR A 380 -13.93 -39.55 -14.80
C THR A 380 -14.02 -40.25 -16.17
N GLU A 381 -13.04 -41.05 -16.61
CA GLU A 381 -13.07 -41.75 -17.92
C GLU A 381 -12.98 -43.29 -17.84
N SER A 382 -13.43 -43.93 -16.76
CA SER A 382 -13.46 -45.40 -16.71
C SER A 382 -14.61 -45.96 -15.88
N GLU A 383 -15.84 -45.66 -16.28
CA GLU A 383 -17.03 -46.37 -15.79
C GLU A 383 -18.19 -46.21 -16.77
N ASP A 384 -17.97 -46.60 -18.04
CA ASP A 384 -19.03 -46.93 -19.01
C ASP A 384 -18.43 -47.86 -20.08
N ALA A 385 -18.06 -49.05 -19.65
CA ALA A 385 -17.90 -50.21 -20.51
C ALA A 385 -18.19 -51.44 -19.66
N TYR A 386 -19.47 -51.83 -19.59
CA TYR A 386 -19.96 -53.20 -19.81
C TYR A 386 -21.49 -53.22 -19.80
#